data_AF-A0A8D8IRG2-F1
#
_entry.id   AF-A0A8D8IRG2-F1
#
_cell.length_a   1.000
_cell.length_b   1.000
_cell.length_c   1.000
_cell.angle_alpha   90.00
_cell.angle_beta   90.00
_cell.angle_gamma   90.00
#
_symmetry.space_group_name_H-M   'P 1'
#
loop_
_entity.id
_entity.type
_entity.pdbx_description
1 polymer ?
#
loop_
_entity_poly.entity_id
_entity_poly.type
_entity_poly.pdbx_seq_one_letter_code
_entity_poly.pdbx_strand_id
1 'polypeptide(L)'
;KTSTSLAYVNQVILPILTSLFDHLAACDYGTDLLLDEIQVASYKILSSLYTLGTDANLTRDRKYLKTEIERHKPALGSCLGAFSSVFPVAFLEPFANKHNPFSLLNRIADTSLEAQDIMTKMESSMPTLETILAEVDHFVESEKTYHEAQHIIDVILPLLCSYLPFWWNQGPDNVSPQSGNHVTMVTADHMNLLLKNVLKMIKKNIANENAPWMTRIASFTQQIIINSSEELLKDVFLPLAERVKKRVDSMFHKEESLRGFLKSSTDDTSQIEAQIQEDWQLLVRDIYSFYPLLIKYVDLQRNHWLKDNIAEAEELYNYVAEIFNVWSKSQYFLKEEQNFISANEIDNMALIMPTATRRTAAVSGDMPAAGGKMKKKKRARDKKRDKDKEIQSSLMVACLKRLLPVGLNLFAGKEQELVQHCKDRYLKKMQEYEVIEFAHTQLTLPDKLDPADEMSWQHYLYSKLGKKEDIVVQESIEKSDKKPGNKIEETVERIVAMAKVLYGLHMTPSV
;
A
#
# COMPACT_ATOMS: atom_id res chain seq x y z
N LYS A 1 -12.65 29.87 24.97
CA LYS A 1 -14.12 29.74 24.82
C LYS A 1 -14.37 28.51 23.96
N THR A 2 -14.92 27.45 24.54
CA THR A 2 -15.23 26.19 23.85
C THR A 2 -16.40 26.40 22.88
N SER A 3 -16.25 25.95 21.63
CA SER A 3 -17.38 25.88 20.69
C SER A 3 -18.08 24.54 20.93
N THR A 4 -19.15 24.55 21.73
CA THR A 4 -19.90 23.33 22.07
C THR A 4 -20.50 22.66 20.84
N SER A 5 -20.90 23.44 19.82
CA SER A 5 -21.41 22.92 18.55
C SER A 5 -20.32 22.22 17.73
N LEU A 6 -19.13 22.83 17.59
CA LEU A 6 -18.02 22.21 16.85
C LEU A 6 -17.53 20.93 17.53
N ALA A 7 -17.46 20.94 18.87
CA ALA A 7 -17.14 19.75 19.64
C ALA A 7 -18.16 18.62 19.42
N TYR A 8 -19.46 18.94 19.40
CA TYR A 8 -20.51 17.96 19.14
C TYR A 8 -20.43 17.39 17.71
N VAL A 9 -20.18 18.24 16.71
CA VAL A 9 -19.96 17.79 15.33
C VAL A 9 -18.79 16.80 15.28
N ASN A 10 -17.65 17.17 15.85
CA ASN A 10 -16.42 16.38 15.77
C ASN A 10 -16.48 15.08 16.57
N GLN A 11 -17.08 15.09 17.77
CA GLN A 11 -17.04 13.96 18.69
C GLN A 11 -18.23 13.01 18.56
N VAL A 12 -19.37 13.49 18.02
CA VAL A 12 -20.62 12.72 17.96
C VAL A 12 -21.10 12.57 16.53
N ILE A 13 -21.31 13.66 15.81
CA ILE A 13 -21.92 13.60 14.48
C ILE A 13 -21.00 12.89 13.49
N LEU A 14 -19.71 13.28 13.41
CA LEU A 14 -18.78 12.69 12.44
C LEU A 14 -18.62 11.17 12.63
N PRO A 15 -18.33 10.63 13.83
CA PRO A 15 -18.20 9.20 14.01
C PRO A 15 -19.49 8.42 13.71
N ILE A 16 -20.66 8.97 14.05
CA ILE A 16 -21.95 8.34 13.76
C ILE A 16 -22.19 8.32 12.25
N LEU A 17 -21.95 9.43 11.54
CA LEU A 17 -22.11 9.50 10.10
C LEU A 17 -21.14 8.56 9.37
N THR A 18 -19.86 8.56 9.74
CA THR A 18 -18.87 7.62 9.17
C THR A 18 -19.33 6.17 9.37
N SER A 19 -19.71 5.78 10.58
CA SER A 19 -20.17 4.42 10.84
C SER A 19 -21.46 4.07 10.07
N LEU A 20 -22.38 5.03 9.92
CA LEU A 20 -23.61 4.83 9.18
C LEU A 20 -23.30 4.60 7.69
N PHE A 21 -22.47 5.46 7.09
CA PHE A 21 -22.10 5.36 5.68
C PHE A 21 -21.29 4.09 5.40
N ASP A 22 -20.31 3.74 6.24
CA ASP A 22 -19.58 2.48 6.11
C ASP A 22 -20.51 1.26 6.15
N HIS A 23 -21.52 1.28 7.04
CA HIS A 23 -22.50 0.20 7.13
C HIS A 23 -23.39 0.13 5.88
N LEU A 24 -23.89 1.27 5.40
CA LEU A 24 -24.72 1.35 4.20
C LEU A 24 -23.96 0.88 2.95
N ALA A 25 -22.70 1.30 2.79
CA ALA A 25 -21.85 0.87 1.69
C ALA A 25 -21.54 -0.63 1.76
N ALA A 26 -21.26 -1.16 2.96
CA ALA A 26 -20.99 -2.59 3.14
C ALA A 26 -22.21 -3.49 2.85
N CYS A 27 -23.42 -2.98 3.08
CA CYS A 27 -24.67 -3.69 2.84
C CYS A 27 -25.32 -3.38 1.49
N ASP A 28 -24.74 -2.48 0.68
CA ASP A 28 -25.25 -2.06 -0.63
C ASP A 28 -26.68 -1.47 -0.59
N TYR A 29 -27.07 -0.87 0.54
CA TYR A 29 -28.40 -0.27 0.73
C TYR A 29 -28.50 1.18 0.23
N GLY A 30 -27.46 1.70 -0.41
CA GLY A 30 -27.42 3.08 -0.87
C GLY A 30 -28.47 3.40 -1.94
N THR A 31 -28.74 2.46 -2.84
CA THR A 31 -29.76 2.59 -3.89
C THR A 31 -31.18 2.62 -3.34
N ASP A 32 -31.43 1.86 -2.28
CA ASP A 32 -32.76 1.72 -1.69
C ASP A 32 -33.11 2.92 -0.80
N LEU A 33 -32.09 3.57 -0.24
CA LEU A 33 -32.25 4.69 0.68
C LEU A 33 -32.38 6.05 -0.02
N LEU A 34 -31.82 6.20 -1.23
CA LEU A 34 -31.77 7.50 -1.91
C LEU A 34 -33.11 7.82 -2.60
N LEU A 35 -34.13 8.12 -1.78
CA LEU A 35 -35.43 8.62 -2.22
C LEU A 35 -35.40 10.15 -2.22
N ASP A 36 -35.67 10.78 -3.36
CA ASP A 36 -35.92 12.21 -3.61
C ASP A 36 -35.41 13.19 -2.52
N GLU A 37 -36.15 13.41 -1.42
CA GLU A 37 -35.76 14.33 -0.33
C GLU A 37 -34.44 13.98 0.36
N ILE A 38 -34.12 12.69 0.45
CA ILE A 38 -32.88 12.16 1.02
C ILE A 38 -31.68 12.54 0.13
N GLN A 39 -31.84 12.53 -1.20
CA GLN A 39 -30.77 12.97 -2.11
C GLN A 39 -30.39 14.44 -1.85
N VAL A 40 -31.40 15.31 -1.67
CA VAL A 40 -31.21 16.73 -1.33
C VAL A 40 -30.48 16.89 0.01
N ALA A 41 -30.86 16.11 1.03
CA ALA A 41 -30.18 16.12 2.32
C ALA A 41 -28.72 15.64 2.21
N SER A 42 -28.48 14.59 1.43
CA SER A 42 -27.15 14.04 1.18
C SER A 42 -26.21 15.06 0.53
N TYR A 43 -26.65 15.81 -0.48
CA TYR A 43 -25.86 16.90 -1.06
C TYR A 43 -25.54 18.01 -0.06
N LYS A 44 -26.49 18.37 0.83
CA LYS A 44 -26.24 19.37 1.88
C LYS A 44 -25.20 18.89 2.87
N ILE A 45 -25.25 17.62 3.29
CA ILE A 45 -24.24 17.00 4.16
C ILE A 45 -22.88 17.02 3.47
N LEU A 46 -22.81 16.53 2.22
CA LEU A 46 -21.58 16.49 1.42
C LEU A 46 -20.94 17.89 1.29
N SER A 47 -21.70 18.88 0.83
CA SER A 47 -21.21 20.25 0.64
C SER A 47 -20.77 20.88 1.96
N SER A 48 -21.52 20.66 3.05
CA SER A 48 -21.17 21.19 4.37
C SER A 48 -19.88 20.58 4.91
N LEU A 49 -19.72 19.26 4.79
CA LEU A 49 -18.51 18.54 5.23
C LEU A 49 -17.28 18.93 4.38
N TYR A 50 -17.46 19.02 3.06
CA TYR A 50 -16.39 19.43 2.14
C TYR A 50 -15.95 20.86 2.46
N THR A 51 -16.88 21.81 2.54
CA THR A 51 -16.60 23.22 2.87
C THR A 51 -15.92 23.35 4.23
N LEU A 52 -16.39 22.63 5.25
CA LEU A 52 -15.76 22.61 6.58
C LEU A 52 -14.32 22.08 6.54
N GLY A 53 -14.04 21.14 5.63
CA GLY A 53 -12.72 20.53 5.44
C GLY A 53 -11.75 21.37 4.62
N THR A 54 -12.23 22.14 3.64
CA THR A 54 -11.38 22.81 2.63
C THR A 54 -11.34 24.33 2.73
N ASP A 55 -12.41 25.00 3.18
CA ASP A 55 -12.45 26.47 3.22
C ASP A 55 -11.71 27.04 4.44
N ALA A 56 -10.53 27.62 4.18
CA ALA A 56 -9.72 28.26 5.20
C ALA A 56 -10.37 29.54 5.79
N ASN A 57 -11.26 30.19 5.04
CA ASN A 57 -11.86 31.48 5.43
C ASN A 57 -12.94 31.36 6.50
N LEU A 58 -13.48 30.15 6.72
CA LEU A 58 -14.52 29.89 7.72
C LEU A 58 -14.13 30.34 9.13
N THR A 59 -12.84 30.26 9.44
CA THR A 59 -12.33 30.53 10.79
C THR A 59 -12.24 32.03 11.10
N ARG A 60 -12.28 32.92 10.08
CA ARG A 60 -12.11 34.39 10.21
C ARG A 60 -10.96 34.76 11.15
N ASP A 61 -9.80 34.12 10.94
CA ASP A 61 -8.55 34.26 11.71
C ASP A 61 -8.63 33.89 13.20
N ARG A 62 -9.71 33.22 13.64
CA ARG A 62 -9.83 32.74 15.03
C ARG A 62 -8.96 31.51 15.23
N LYS A 63 -7.78 31.71 15.84
CA LYS A 63 -6.78 30.66 16.14
C LYS A 63 -7.39 29.38 16.74
N TYR A 64 -8.28 29.50 17.72
CA TYR A 64 -8.91 28.33 18.34
C TYR A 64 -9.74 27.50 17.34
N LEU A 65 -10.56 28.14 16.50
CA LEU A 65 -11.37 27.42 15.50
C LEU A 65 -10.48 26.78 14.44
N LYS A 66 -9.42 27.48 14.02
CA LYS A 66 -8.44 26.95 13.08
C LYS A 66 -7.79 25.68 13.62
N THR A 67 -7.23 25.72 14.83
CA THR A 67 -6.62 24.55 15.46
C THR A 67 -7.62 23.40 15.66
N GLU A 68 -8.86 23.70 16.05
CA GLU A 68 -9.87 22.67 16.30
C GLU A 68 -10.34 21.98 15.00
N ILE A 69 -10.49 22.73 13.91
CA ILE A 69 -10.84 22.18 12.59
C ILE A 69 -9.66 21.38 12.02
N GLU A 70 -8.44 21.94 12.04
CA GLU A 70 -7.22 21.27 11.57
C GLU A 70 -7.00 19.92 12.28
N ARG A 71 -7.21 19.87 13.60
CA ARG A 71 -7.11 18.64 14.39
C ARG A 71 -8.07 17.54 13.94
N HIS A 72 -9.25 17.89 13.41
CA HIS A 72 -10.31 16.95 13.04
C HIS A 72 -10.47 16.79 11.52
N LYS A 73 -9.68 17.47 10.68
CA LYS A 73 -9.63 17.25 9.22
C LYS A 73 -9.52 15.77 8.82
N PRO A 74 -8.68 14.93 9.46
CA PRO A 74 -8.64 13.50 9.15
C PRO A 74 -10.01 12.81 9.25
N ALA A 75 -10.77 13.11 10.31
CA ALA A 75 -12.08 12.52 10.53
C ALA A 75 -13.12 13.02 9.51
N LEU A 76 -13.01 14.28 9.08
CA LEU A 76 -13.82 14.84 7.99
C LEU A 76 -13.57 14.10 6.68
N GLY A 77 -12.30 13.89 6.31
CA GLY A 77 -11.96 13.11 5.11
C GLY A 77 -12.43 11.68 5.18
N SER A 78 -12.27 10.99 6.32
CA SER A 78 -12.81 9.63 6.48
C SER A 78 -14.34 9.59 6.33
N CYS A 79 -15.06 10.56 6.87
CA CYS A 79 -16.52 10.66 6.71
C CYS A 79 -16.93 10.92 5.25
N LEU A 80 -16.23 11.82 4.57
CA LEU A 80 -16.44 12.10 3.14
C LEU A 80 -16.11 10.89 2.25
N GLY A 81 -15.02 10.18 2.55
CA GLY A 81 -14.66 8.93 1.89
C GLY A 81 -15.76 7.87 2.07
N ALA A 82 -16.21 7.64 3.30
CA ALA A 82 -17.31 6.71 3.58
C ALA A 82 -18.60 7.10 2.83
N PHE A 83 -18.97 8.38 2.85
CA PHE A 83 -20.12 8.90 2.10
C PHE A 83 -19.99 8.64 0.58
N SER A 84 -18.79 8.81 0.03
CA SER A 84 -18.54 8.77 -1.41
C SER A 84 -18.83 7.42 -2.07
N SER A 85 -18.80 6.35 -1.29
CA SER A 85 -19.05 4.97 -1.73
C SER A 85 -20.44 4.45 -1.40
N VAL A 86 -21.35 5.30 -0.88
CA VAL A 86 -22.70 4.86 -0.47
C VAL A 86 -23.72 5.12 -1.56
N PHE A 87 -23.80 6.36 -2.03
CA PHE A 87 -24.96 6.82 -2.80
C PHE A 87 -24.73 6.67 -4.31
N PRO A 88 -25.72 6.17 -5.07
CA PRO A 88 -25.58 5.93 -6.50
C PRO A 88 -25.72 7.23 -7.34
N VAL A 89 -25.09 8.32 -6.92
CA VAL A 89 -25.12 9.62 -7.64
C VAL A 89 -23.71 10.20 -7.72
N ALA A 90 -23.25 10.48 -8.94
CA ALA A 90 -21.89 10.94 -9.22
C ALA A 90 -21.78 12.43 -8.90
N PHE A 91 -21.58 12.76 -7.63
CA PHE A 91 -21.60 14.15 -7.15
C PHE A 91 -20.40 15.00 -7.61
N LEU A 92 -19.33 14.39 -8.11
CA LEU A 92 -18.19 15.10 -8.74
C LEU A 92 -18.37 15.26 -10.26
N GLU A 93 -19.39 14.62 -10.84
CA GLU A 93 -19.68 14.63 -12.29
C GLU A 93 -21.14 15.01 -12.52
N PRO A 94 -21.56 16.24 -12.14
CA PRO A 94 -22.96 16.66 -12.21
C PRO A 94 -23.56 16.51 -13.60
N PHE A 95 -22.76 16.69 -14.65
CA PHE A 95 -23.16 16.51 -16.04
C PHE A 95 -23.67 15.09 -16.36
N ALA A 96 -23.15 14.05 -15.69
CA ALA A 96 -23.52 12.66 -15.92
C ALA A 96 -24.82 12.27 -15.20
N ASN A 97 -25.21 13.02 -14.16
CA ASN A 97 -26.40 12.72 -13.34
C ASN A 97 -27.72 12.87 -14.09
N LYS A 98 -27.75 13.51 -15.27
CA LYS A 98 -28.92 13.52 -16.16
C LYS A 98 -29.22 12.15 -16.75
N HIS A 99 -28.20 11.32 -16.92
CA HIS A 99 -28.31 9.97 -17.48
C HIS A 99 -28.48 8.90 -16.40
N ASN A 100 -28.36 9.26 -15.12
CA ASN A 100 -28.43 8.34 -14.01
C ASN A 100 -29.89 8.13 -13.56
N PRO A 101 -30.42 6.88 -13.57
CA PRO A 101 -31.82 6.60 -13.23
C PRO A 101 -32.15 6.86 -11.75
N PHE A 102 -31.15 6.82 -10.85
CA PHE A 102 -31.32 7.10 -9.42
C PHE A 102 -31.29 8.59 -9.11
N SER A 103 -30.93 9.43 -10.08
CA SER A 103 -30.83 10.86 -9.88
C SER A 103 -32.20 11.54 -10.02
N LEU A 104 -32.52 12.43 -9.07
CA LEU A 104 -33.61 13.40 -9.17
C LEU A 104 -33.62 14.17 -10.50
N LEU A 105 -32.45 14.45 -11.08
CA LEU A 105 -32.33 15.14 -12.37
C LEU A 105 -32.92 14.35 -13.54
N ASN A 106 -32.90 13.02 -13.47
CA ASN A 106 -33.53 12.18 -14.48
C ASN A 106 -35.03 12.00 -14.18
N ARG A 107 -35.39 11.86 -12.90
CA ARG A 107 -36.76 11.51 -12.47
C ARG A 107 -37.75 12.68 -12.42
N ILE A 108 -37.31 13.88 -12.02
CA ILE A 108 -38.20 15.00 -11.65
C ILE A 108 -37.85 16.30 -12.39
N ALA A 109 -36.67 16.41 -13.04
CA ALA A 109 -36.22 17.68 -13.62
C ALA A 109 -37.24 18.34 -14.57
N ASP A 110 -38.05 17.59 -15.30
CA ASP A 110 -39.02 18.19 -16.23
C ASP A 110 -40.33 18.70 -15.57
N THR A 111 -40.54 18.47 -14.27
CA THR A 111 -41.85 18.71 -13.61
C THR A 111 -41.85 19.75 -12.48
N SER A 112 -40.69 20.14 -11.92
CA SER A 112 -40.63 21.12 -10.82
C SER A 112 -39.47 22.10 -10.96
N LEU A 113 -39.78 23.40 -11.15
CA LEU A 113 -38.79 24.48 -11.17
C LEU A 113 -38.02 24.61 -9.83
N GLU A 114 -38.66 24.31 -8.71
CA GLU A 114 -38.02 24.36 -7.38
C GLU A 114 -36.97 23.26 -7.23
N ALA A 115 -37.25 22.05 -7.77
CA ALA A 115 -36.29 20.97 -7.79
C ALA A 115 -35.10 21.29 -8.71
N GLN A 116 -35.33 21.93 -9.86
CA GLN A 116 -34.26 22.38 -10.75
C GLN A 116 -33.33 23.40 -10.07
N ASP A 117 -33.89 24.44 -9.42
CA ASP A 117 -33.07 25.47 -8.74
C ASP A 117 -32.25 24.89 -7.58
N ILE A 118 -32.81 23.95 -6.81
CA ILE A 118 -32.08 23.22 -5.76
C ILE A 118 -30.94 22.39 -6.37
N MET A 119 -31.19 21.68 -7.47
CA MET A 119 -30.16 20.89 -8.15
C MET A 119 -29.04 21.76 -8.71
N THR A 120 -29.34 22.86 -9.41
CA THR A 120 -28.30 23.78 -9.92
C THR A 120 -27.43 24.34 -8.79
N LYS A 121 -28.03 24.69 -7.64
CA LYS A 121 -27.27 25.13 -6.45
C LYS A 121 -26.40 24.00 -5.91
N MET A 122 -26.88 22.77 -5.89
CA MET A 122 -26.11 21.62 -5.44
C MET A 122 -24.96 21.27 -6.38
N GLU A 123 -25.16 21.34 -7.69
CA GLU A 123 -24.11 21.16 -8.70
C GLU A 123 -22.99 22.19 -8.54
N SER A 124 -23.32 23.43 -8.17
CA SER A 124 -22.31 24.48 -7.93
C SER A 124 -21.58 24.37 -6.59
N SER A 125 -22.05 23.51 -5.68
CA SER A 125 -21.57 23.45 -4.30
C SER A 125 -20.37 22.53 -4.09
N MET A 126 -20.08 21.67 -5.08
CA MET A 126 -18.95 20.76 -5.09
C MET A 126 -18.08 21.04 -6.33
N PRO A 127 -16.75 20.89 -6.24
CA PRO A 127 -15.91 20.96 -7.42
C PRO A 127 -16.08 19.73 -8.29
N THR A 128 -15.75 19.85 -9.58
CA THR A 128 -15.75 18.69 -10.50
C THR A 128 -14.58 17.76 -10.21
N LEU A 129 -14.70 16.51 -10.68
CA LEU A 129 -13.66 15.50 -10.54
C LEU A 129 -12.30 15.98 -11.07
N GLU A 130 -12.29 16.59 -12.26
CA GLU A 130 -11.08 17.12 -12.90
C GLU A 130 -10.46 18.25 -12.08
N THR A 131 -11.29 19.11 -11.49
CA THR A 131 -10.81 20.23 -10.68
C THR A 131 -10.11 19.71 -9.42
N ILE A 132 -10.71 18.74 -8.72
CA ILE A 132 -10.13 18.19 -7.49
C ILE A 132 -8.86 17.39 -7.79
N LEU A 133 -8.85 16.59 -8.87
CA LEU A 133 -7.65 15.86 -9.28
C LEU A 133 -6.50 16.80 -9.65
N ALA A 134 -6.80 17.89 -10.38
CA ALA A 134 -5.82 18.92 -10.70
C ALA A 134 -5.31 19.66 -9.45
N GLU A 135 -6.14 19.86 -8.43
CA GLU A 135 -5.71 20.44 -7.15
C GLU A 135 -4.68 19.56 -6.44
N VAL A 136 -4.91 18.23 -6.43
CA VAL A 136 -3.94 17.27 -5.90
C VAL A 136 -2.65 17.31 -6.71
N ASP A 137 -2.74 17.25 -8.04
CA ASP A 137 -1.58 17.29 -8.95
C ASP A 137 -0.73 18.55 -8.74
N HIS A 138 -1.37 19.72 -8.73
CA HIS A 138 -0.71 20.99 -8.46
C HIS A 138 -0.06 21.00 -7.06
N PHE A 139 -0.70 20.43 -6.04
CA PHE A 139 -0.08 20.32 -4.73
C PHE A 139 1.18 19.46 -4.77
N VAL A 140 1.14 18.30 -5.45
CA VAL A 140 2.30 17.40 -5.60
C VAL A 140 3.44 18.06 -6.35
N GLU A 141 3.16 18.82 -7.42
CA GLU A 141 4.19 19.50 -8.21
C GLU A 141 4.68 20.80 -7.57
N SER A 142 3.93 21.38 -6.64
CA SER A 142 4.35 22.55 -5.87
C SER A 142 5.35 22.21 -4.74
N GLU A 143 5.99 23.25 -4.20
CA GLU A 143 6.83 23.18 -2.99
C GLU A 143 6.03 23.42 -1.70
N LYS A 144 4.70 23.31 -1.76
CA LYS A 144 3.85 23.51 -0.58
C LYS A 144 4.06 22.39 0.43
N THR A 145 4.13 22.76 1.69
CA THR A 145 4.21 21.82 2.81
C THR A 145 2.82 21.34 3.21
N TYR A 146 2.78 20.22 3.93
CA TYR A 146 1.54 19.70 4.54
C TYR A 146 0.79 20.77 5.36
N HIS A 147 1.51 21.63 6.09
CA HIS A 147 0.91 22.64 6.95
C HIS A 147 0.20 23.75 6.17
N GLU A 148 0.59 23.98 4.92
CA GLU A 148 0.00 25.00 4.04
C GLU A 148 -1.26 24.50 3.32
N ALA A 149 -1.41 23.19 3.14
CA ALA A 149 -2.53 22.60 2.40
C ALA A 149 -2.96 21.23 2.98
N GLN A 150 -3.25 21.18 4.29
CA GLN A 150 -3.65 19.94 4.98
C GLN A 150 -4.90 19.30 4.36
N HIS A 151 -5.82 20.11 3.82
CA HIS A 151 -7.09 19.62 3.25
C HIS A 151 -6.88 18.71 2.03
N ILE A 152 -5.78 18.87 1.28
CA ILE A 152 -5.44 17.98 0.16
C ILE A 152 -5.29 16.55 0.66
N ILE A 153 -4.45 16.35 1.68
CA ILE A 153 -4.12 15.02 2.19
C ILE A 153 -5.22 14.47 3.10
N ASP A 154 -5.85 15.35 3.88
CA ASP A 154 -6.72 14.92 4.98
C ASP A 154 -8.17 14.83 4.61
N VAL A 155 -8.59 15.47 3.52
CA VAL A 155 -9.99 15.59 3.11
C VAL A 155 -10.16 15.10 1.67
N ILE A 156 -9.40 15.66 0.73
CA ILE A 156 -9.53 15.36 -0.69
C ILE A 156 -9.02 13.95 -1.04
N LEU A 157 -7.83 13.56 -0.58
CA LEU A 157 -7.29 12.23 -0.90
C LEU A 157 -8.19 11.08 -0.39
N PRO A 158 -8.66 11.05 0.87
CA PRO A 158 -9.59 10.01 1.33
C PRO A 158 -10.89 9.98 0.53
N LEU A 159 -11.44 11.16 0.19
CA LEU A 159 -12.63 11.28 -0.66
C LEU A 159 -12.40 10.64 -2.03
N LEU A 160 -11.34 11.03 -2.74
CA LEU A 160 -11.04 10.51 -4.07
C LEU A 160 -10.71 9.01 -4.05
N CYS A 161 -9.97 8.55 -3.03
CA CYS A 161 -9.57 7.15 -2.91
C CYS A 161 -10.76 6.20 -2.69
N SER A 162 -11.86 6.68 -2.13
CA SER A 162 -13.10 5.91 -1.98
C SER A 162 -14.08 6.15 -3.15
N TYR A 163 -14.12 7.35 -3.72
CA TYR A 163 -15.00 7.70 -4.85
C TYR A 163 -14.61 6.96 -6.13
N LEU A 164 -13.32 6.99 -6.51
CA LEU A 164 -12.87 6.50 -7.81
C LEU A 164 -13.13 4.99 -7.99
N PRO A 165 -12.81 4.09 -7.03
CA PRO A 165 -13.07 2.66 -7.20
C PRO A 165 -14.56 2.33 -7.30
N PHE A 166 -15.41 3.06 -6.57
CA PHE A 166 -16.86 2.87 -6.59
C PHE A 166 -17.42 3.18 -7.99
N TRP A 167 -17.09 4.34 -8.53
CA TRP A 167 -17.58 4.79 -9.84
C TRP A 167 -16.89 4.10 -11.01
N TRP A 168 -15.63 3.70 -10.88
CA TRP A 168 -14.94 2.92 -11.91
C TRP A 168 -15.70 1.63 -12.28
N ASN A 169 -16.31 0.95 -11.31
CA ASN A 169 -17.14 -0.25 -11.57
C ASN A 169 -18.37 0.04 -12.45
N GLN A 170 -18.81 1.30 -12.53
CA GLN A 170 -19.95 1.76 -13.33
C GLN A 170 -19.51 2.60 -14.55
N GLY A 171 -18.21 2.78 -14.73
CA GLY A 171 -17.62 3.61 -15.76
C GLY A 171 -17.39 2.90 -17.09
N PRO A 172 -16.84 3.62 -18.08
CA PRO A 172 -16.66 3.12 -19.44
C PRO A 172 -15.81 1.86 -19.57
N ASP A 173 -14.86 1.65 -18.65
CA ASP A 173 -13.98 0.48 -18.64
C ASP A 173 -14.71 -0.84 -18.35
N ASN A 174 -15.83 -0.77 -17.61
CA ASN A 174 -16.50 -1.96 -17.06
C ASN A 174 -17.93 -2.13 -17.56
N VAL A 175 -18.60 -1.05 -17.99
CA VAL A 175 -20.03 -1.07 -18.35
C VAL A 175 -20.22 -0.44 -19.72
N SER A 176 -20.91 -1.15 -20.62
CA SER A 176 -21.33 -0.59 -21.91
C SER A 176 -22.40 0.50 -21.73
N PRO A 177 -22.39 1.56 -22.55
CA PRO A 177 -23.30 2.69 -22.37
C PRO A 177 -24.77 2.26 -22.46
N GLN A 178 -25.57 2.71 -21.50
CA GLN A 178 -27.02 2.49 -21.48
C GLN A 178 -27.67 3.64 -22.24
N SER A 179 -28.42 3.34 -23.30
CA SER A 179 -29.03 4.35 -24.18
C SER A 179 -28.02 5.36 -24.77
N GLY A 180 -26.77 4.94 -24.97
CA GLY A 180 -25.70 5.75 -25.57
C GLY A 180 -24.92 6.65 -24.61
N ASN A 181 -25.24 6.67 -23.31
CA ASN A 181 -24.55 7.49 -22.31
C ASN A 181 -24.11 6.66 -21.09
N HIS A 182 -23.10 7.15 -20.37
CA HIS A 182 -22.65 6.58 -19.09
C HIS A 182 -23.14 7.41 -17.90
N VAL A 183 -23.29 6.77 -16.74
CA VAL A 183 -23.64 7.43 -15.47
C VAL A 183 -22.44 8.10 -14.79
N THR A 184 -21.22 7.80 -15.26
CA THR A 184 -19.93 8.37 -14.84
C THR A 184 -18.92 8.19 -15.98
N MET A 185 -17.91 9.04 -16.03
CA MET A 185 -16.76 8.96 -16.94
C MET A 185 -15.47 8.52 -16.21
N VAL A 186 -15.57 8.04 -14.97
CA VAL A 186 -14.42 7.52 -14.22
C VAL A 186 -13.84 6.28 -14.91
N THR A 187 -12.53 6.32 -15.13
CA THR A 187 -11.72 5.25 -15.74
C THR A 187 -10.54 4.89 -14.85
N ALA A 188 -9.84 3.80 -15.19
CA ALA A 188 -8.62 3.39 -14.54
C ALA A 188 -7.52 4.46 -14.61
N ASP A 189 -7.51 5.30 -15.65
CA ASP A 189 -6.52 6.38 -15.80
C ASP A 189 -6.59 7.38 -14.63
N HIS A 190 -7.80 7.70 -14.17
CA HIS A 190 -8.00 8.59 -13.03
C HIS A 190 -7.41 8.00 -11.73
N MET A 191 -7.61 6.69 -11.51
CA MET A 191 -7.03 5.98 -10.36
C MET A 191 -5.50 5.90 -10.46
N ASN A 192 -4.97 5.61 -11.65
CA ASN A 192 -3.53 5.54 -11.90
C ASN A 192 -2.84 6.89 -11.71
N LEU A 193 -3.45 7.98 -12.20
CA LEU A 193 -2.97 9.34 -11.98
C LEU A 193 -2.91 9.70 -10.49
N LEU A 194 -3.99 9.39 -9.74
CA LEU A 194 -4.02 9.66 -8.31
C LEU A 194 -2.98 8.84 -7.55
N LEU A 195 -2.84 7.55 -7.87
CA LEU A 195 -1.85 6.66 -7.26
C LEU A 195 -0.42 7.16 -7.52
N LYS A 196 -0.12 7.58 -8.76
CA LYS A 196 1.15 8.19 -9.14
C LYS A 196 1.43 9.43 -8.28
N ASN A 197 0.46 10.31 -8.11
CA ASN A 197 0.60 11.52 -7.31
C ASN A 197 0.84 11.21 -5.81
N VAL A 198 0.13 10.24 -5.25
CA VAL A 198 0.36 9.80 -3.86
C VAL A 198 1.77 9.20 -3.69
N LEU A 199 2.23 8.36 -4.61
CA LEU A 199 3.57 7.76 -4.53
C LEU A 199 4.68 8.82 -4.69
N LYS A 200 4.50 9.81 -5.57
CA LYS A 200 5.38 10.98 -5.69
C LYS A 200 5.45 11.76 -4.36
N MET A 201 4.31 12.01 -3.71
CA MET A 201 4.29 12.68 -2.40
C MET A 201 5.03 11.88 -1.33
N ILE A 202 4.76 10.58 -1.22
CA ILE A 202 5.48 9.70 -0.28
C ILE A 202 6.99 9.79 -0.52
N LYS A 203 7.42 9.72 -1.79
CA LYS A 203 8.83 9.85 -2.19
C LYS A 203 9.45 11.19 -1.77
N LYS A 204 8.75 12.31 -2.00
CA LYS A 204 9.21 13.65 -1.59
C LYS A 204 9.34 13.79 -0.07
N ASN A 205 8.51 13.09 0.70
CA ASN A 205 8.46 13.20 2.16
C ASN A 205 9.23 12.10 2.92
N ILE A 206 9.95 11.20 2.24
CA ILE A 206 10.92 10.31 2.92
C ILE A 206 11.92 11.17 3.70
N ALA A 207 12.05 10.87 4.99
CA ALA A 207 12.86 11.59 5.99
C ALA A 207 12.27 12.91 6.50
N ASN A 208 11.02 13.21 6.19
CA ASN A 208 10.38 14.42 6.68
C ASN A 208 9.64 14.16 8.00
N GLU A 209 10.17 14.63 9.12
CA GLU A 209 9.54 14.55 10.44
C GLU A 209 8.18 15.26 10.49
N ASN A 210 8.03 16.34 9.72
CA ASN A 210 6.83 17.18 9.67
C ASN A 210 5.69 16.62 8.80
N ALA A 211 5.70 15.31 8.55
CA ALA A 211 4.71 14.59 7.74
C ALA A 211 3.95 13.52 8.55
N PRO A 212 3.16 13.91 9.58
CA PRO A 212 2.42 12.96 10.43
C PRO A 212 1.36 12.17 9.66
N TRP A 213 0.94 12.64 8.49
CA TRP A 213 -0.02 11.96 7.62
C TRP A 213 0.51 10.66 6.99
N MET A 214 1.83 10.45 6.94
CA MET A 214 2.43 9.26 6.33
C MET A 214 2.02 7.95 7.03
N THR A 215 1.64 8.01 8.31
CA THR A 215 1.16 6.83 9.06
C THR A 215 -0.18 6.30 8.55
N ARG A 216 -1.00 7.14 7.92
CA ARG A 216 -2.38 6.81 7.51
C ARG A 216 -2.58 6.75 6.00
N ILE A 217 -1.70 7.35 5.19
CA ILE A 217 -1.94 7.51 3.75
C ILE A 217 -2.22 6.18 3.03
N ALA A 218 -1.54 5.12 3.44
CA ALA A 218 -1.73 3.79 2.88
C ALA A 218 -3.17 3.27 3.08
N SER A 219 -3.80 3.55 4.23
CA SER A 219 -5.09 2.98 4.61
C SER A 219 -6.23 3.25 3.63
N PHE A 220 -6.24 4.44 3.02
CA PHE A 220 -7.22 4.82 2.01
C PHE A 220 -6.66 4.65 0.59
N THR A 221 -5.37 4.92 0.36
CA THR A 221 -4.77 4.85 -0.99
C THR A 221 -4.78 3.43 -1.56
N GLN A 222 -4.75 2.40 -0.72
CA GLN A 222 -4.87 1.02 -1.21
C GLN A 222 -6.14 0.78 -2.03
N GLN A 223 -7.22 1.52 -1.79
CA GLN A 223 -8.51 1.30 -2.45
C GLN A 223 -8.45 1.51 -3.96
N ILE A 224 -7.59 2.40 -4.46
CA ILE A 224 -7.43 2.72 -5.89
C ILE A 224 -6.48 1.78 -6.64
N ILE A 225 -5.76 0.90 -5.93
CA ILE A 225 -4.89 -0.12 -6.54
C ILE A 225 -5.76 -1.33 -6.91
N ILE A 226 -6.39 -1.28 -8.09
CA ILE A 226 -7.27 -2.36 -8.61
C ILE A 226 -6.87 -2.70 -10.04
N ASN A 227 -6.80 -1.70 -10.91
CA ASN A 227 -6.37 -1.82 -12.30
C ASN A 227 -5.18 -0.88 -12.54
N SER A 228 -4.05 -1.22 -11.94
CA SER A 228 -2.85 -0.36 -11.95
C SER A 228 -2.00 -0.62 -13.20
N SER A 229 -1.60 0.45 -13.88
CA SER A 229 -0.73 0.41 -15.06
C SER A 229 0.65 -0.14 -14.71
N GLU A 230 1.22 -0.94 -15.62
CA GLU A 230 2.58 -1.48 -15.55
C GLU A 230 3.64 -0.36 -15.54
N GLU A 231 3.37 0.77 -16.20
CA GLU A 231 4.28 1.91 -16.30
C GLU A 231 4.65 2.52 -14.94
N LEU A 232 3.76 2.37 -13.95
CA LEU A 232 3.98 2.86 -12.58
C LEU A 232 5.18 2.19 -11.92
N LEU A 233 5.55 0.98 -12.33
CA LEU A 233 6.74 0.28 -11.81
C LEU A 233 7.98 1.14 -12.00
N LYS A 234 8.23 1.55 -13.25
CA LYS A 234 9.41 2.32 -13.64
C LYS A 234 9.34 3.77 -13.20
N ASP A 235 8.16 4.38 -13.29
CA ASP A 235 7.98 5.81 -13.06
C ASP A 235 8.05 6.20 -11.58
N VAL A 236 7.38 5.44 -10.70
CA VAL A 236 7.23 5.83 -9.28
C VAL A 236 7.59 4.76 -8.26
N PHE A 237 7.23 3.49 -8.47
CA PHE A 237 7.48 2.43 -7.47
C PHE A 237 8.96 2.14 -7.31
N LEU A 238 9.68 1.92 -8.41
CA LEU A 238 11.10 1.59 -8.41
C LEU A 238 11.95 2.75 -7.87
N PRO A 239 11.80 4.02 -8.32
CA PRO A 239 12.55 5.14 -7.75
C PRO A 239 12.22 5.43 -6.28
N LEU A 240 11.02 5.09 -5.81
CA LEU A 240 10.66 5.17 -4.39
C LEU A 240 11.34 4.07 -3.57
N ALA A 241 11.32 2.82 -4.06
CA ALA A 241 12.01 1.70 -3.43
C ALA A 241 13.52 1.95 -3.31
N GLU A 242 14.15 2.46 -4.37
CA GLU A 242 15.57 2.84 -4.38
C GLU A 242 15.87 3.91 -3.30
N ARG A 243 15.02 4.94 -3.18
CA ARG A 243 15.18 6.00 -2.18
C ARG A 243 15.08 5.47 -0.75
N VAL A 244 14.13 4.58 -0.48
CA VAL A 244 13.98 3.91 0.82
C VAL A 244 15.22 3.06 1.11
N LYS A 245 15.66 2.26 0.12
CA LYS A 245 16.83 1.39 0.23
C LYS A 245 18.10 2.17 0.56
N LYS A 246 18.41 3.23 -0.20
CA LYS A 246 19.57 4.10 0.07
C LYS A 246 19.56 4.68 1.49
N ARG A 247 18.38 4.99 2.00
CA ARG A 247 18.23 5.48 3.37
C ARG A 247 18.47 4.39 4.40
N VAL A 248 17.95 3.18 4.17
CA VAL A 248 18.21 2.00 5.03
C VAL A 248 19.71 1.74 5.11
N ASP A 249 20.42 1.74 3.99
CA ASP A 249 21.88 1.56 3.96
C ASP A 249 22.61 2.65 4.76
N SER A 250 22.22 3.92 4.55
CA SER A 250 22.80 5.04 5.27
C SER A 250 22.57 4.94 6.78
N MET A 251 21.39 4.49 7.21
CA MET A 251 21.07 4.29 8.64
C MET A 251 21.85 3.12 9.23
N PHE A 252 21.96 2.02 8.49
CA PHE A 252 22.73 0.87 8.94
C PHE A 252 24.23 1.21 9.10
N HIS A 253 24.81 1.97 8.17
CA HIS A 253 26.18 2.45 8.32
C HIS A 253 26.37 3.38 9.53
N LYS A 254 25.39 4.26 9.83
CA LYS A 254 25.42 5.07 11.06
C LYS A 254 25.41 4.18 12.31
N GLU A 255 24.52 3.18 12.34
CA GLU A 255 24.42 2.19 13.44
C GLU A 255 25.75 1.44 13.64
N GLU A 256 26.34 0.90 12.57
CA GLU A 256 27.61 0.17 12.65
C GLU A 256 28.78 1.05 13.12
N SER A 257 28.80 2.32 12.70
CA SER A 257 29.82 3.28 13.12
C SER A 257 29.78 3.48 14.64
N LEU A 258 28.59 3.64 15.23
CA LEU A 258 28.42 3.78 16.68
C LEU A 258 28.83 2.56 17.47
N ARG A 259 28.63 1.36 16.91
CA ARG A 259 29.12 0.11 17.51
C ARG A 259 30.65 0.12 17.69
N GLY A 260 31.39 0.83 16.84
CA GLY A 260 32.83 1.06 17.00
C GLY A 260 33.19 1.96 18.18
N PHE A 261 32.34 2.95 18.50
CA PHE A 261 32.55 3.95 19.57
C PHE A 261 31.98 3.56 20.93
N LEU A 262 31.05 2.61 20.99
CA LEU A 262 30.42 2.10 22.22
C LEU A 262 31.40 1.44 23.23
N LYS A 263 32.69 1.32 22.91
CA LYS A 263 33.74 0.92 23.86
C LYS A 263 34.15 2.03 24.84
N SER A 264 33.79 3.29 24.59
CA SER A 264 33.95 4.41 25.53
C SER A 264 32.57 4.84 26.04
N SER A 265 32.21 4.42 27.25
CA SER A 265 30.93 4.75 27.90
C SER A 265 30.92 6.21 28.40
N THR A 266 30.66 7.15 27.49
CA THR A 266 30.51 8.59 27.79
C THR A 266 29.05 9.04 27.60
N ASP A 267 28.60 10.09 28.30
CA ASP A 267 27.22 10.61 28.18
C ASP A 267 26.84 10.98 26.73
N ASP A 268 27.80 11.44 25.91
CA ASP A 268 27.62 11.72 24.49
C ASP A 268 27.13 10.50 23.68
N THR A 269 27.52 9.28 24.10
CA THR A 269 27.13 8.04 23.44
C THR A 269 25.62 7.77 23.58
N SER A 270 25.02 8.17 24.72
CA SER A 270 23.59 7.98 24.99
C SER A 270 22.70 8.91 24.15
N GLN A 271 23.13 10.15 23.91
CA GLN A 271 22.39 11.11 23.08
C GLN A 271 22.40 10.68 21.61
N ILE A 272 23.55 10.20 21.13
CA ILE A 272 23.66 9.71 19.76
C ILE A 272 22.83 8.43 19.56
N GLU A 273 22.80 7.54 20.55
CA GLU A 273 21.92 6.36 20.53
C GLU A 273 20.43 6.75 20.42
N ALA A 274 19.98 7.76 21.18
CA ALA A 274 18.61 8.25 21.09
C ALA A 274 18.29 8.81 19.69
N GLN A 275 19.21 9.59 19.09
CA GLN A 275 19.03 10.11 17.73
C GLN A 275 18.93 8.98 16.69
N ILE A 276 19.74 7.93 16.81
CA ILE A 276 19.65 6.75 15.94
C ILE A 276 18.28 6.08 16.08
N GLN A 277 17.76 5.99 17.29
CA GLN A 277 16.45 5.40 17.53
C GLN A 277 15.33 6.20 16.85
N GLU A 278 15.36 7.53 16.95
CA GLU A 278 14.42 8.42 16.26
C GLU A 278 14.53 8.33 14.73
N ASP A 279 15.75 8.29 14.19
CA ASP A 279 16.02 8.11 12.76
C ASP A 279 15.43 6.76 12.25
N TRP A 280 15.59 5.68 13.01
CA TRP A 280 15.00 4.37 12.70
C TRP A 280 13.48 4.39 12.78
N GLN A 281 12.90 5.03 13.80
CA GLN A 281 11.44 5.18 13.91
C GLN A 281 10.86 5.91 12.70
N LEU A 282 11.54 6.97 12.24
CA LEU A 282 11.14 7.74 11.07
C LEU A 282 11.24 6.90 9.78
N LEU A 283 12.29 6.09 9.65
CA LEU A 283 12.45 5.18 8.51
C LEU A 283 11.37 4.09 8.49
N VAL A 284 11.02 3.51 9.63
CA VAL A 284 9.92 2.54 9.74
C VAL A 284 8.61 3.15 9.28
N ARG A 285 8.28 4.37 9.73
CA ARG A 285 7.09 5.10 9.28
C ARG A 285 7.05 5.23 7.76
N ASP A 286 8.17 5.62 7.17
CA ASP A 286 8.27 5.82 5.73
C ASP A 286 8.05 4.51 4.96
N ILE A 287 8.62 3.41 5.44
CA ILE A 287 8.39 2.08 4.87
C ILE A 287 6.92 1.67 5.02
N TYR A 288 6.29 1.92 6.17
CA TYR A 288 4.88 1.61 6.41
C TYR A 288 3.91 2.47 5.60
N SER A 289 4.35 3.64 5.12
CA SER A 289 3.57 4.44 4.16
C SER A 289 3.60 3.86 2.74
N PHE A 290 4.66 3.13 2.39
CA PHE A 290 4.95 2.63 1.04
C PHE A 290 4.61 1.15 0.85
N TYR A 291 5.08 0.27 1.73
CA TYR A 291 4.99 -1.19 1.56
C TYR A 291 3.56 -1.71 1.42
N PRO A 292 2.54 -1.18 2.12
CA PRO A 292 1.17 -1.64 1.88
C PRO A 292 0.69 -1.37 0.44
N LEU A 293 1.16 -0.29 -0.20
CA LEU A 293 0.84 0.02 -1.60
C LEU A 293 1.64 -0.88 -2.55
N LEU A 294 2.93 -1.07 -2.25
CA LEU A 294 3.80 -1.95 -3.02
C LEU A 294 3.29 -3.39 -3.03
N ILE A 295 2.92 -3.94 -1.87
CA ILE A 295 2.38 -5.30 -1.73
C ILE A 295 1.17 -5.50 -2.65
N LYS A 296 0.22 -4.56 -2.61
CA LYS A 296 -1.00 -4.65 -3.42
C LYS A 296 -0.70 -4.52 -4.91
N TYR A 297 0.25 -3.67 -5.30
CA TYR A 297 0.69 -3.54 -6.69
C TYR A 297 1.40 -4.81 -7.20
N VAL A 298 2.31 -5.37 -6.40
CA VAL A 298 3.00 -6.64 -6.72
C VAL A 298 1.99 -7.77 -6.90
N ASP A 299 0.97 -7.87 -6.05
CA ASP A 299 -0.05 -8.91 -6.17
C ASP A 299 -0.83 -8.84 -7.50
N LEU A 300 -1.05 -7.63 -8.04
CA LEU A 300 -1.67 -7.46 -9.37
C LEU A 300 -0.72 -7.84 -10.50
N GLN A 301 0.55 -7.44 -10.40
CA GLN A 301 1.52 -7.50 -11.49
C GLN A 301 2.33 -8.81 -11.55
N ARG A 302 2.36 -9.59 -10.46
CA ARG A 302 3.21 -10.78 -10.33
C ARG A 302 3.07 -11.76 -11.50
N ASN A 303 1.85 -12.06 -11.94
CA ASN A 303 1.62 -13.03 -13.00
C ASN A 303 2.18 -12.57 -14.35
N HIS A 304 2.16 -11.27 -14.61
CA HIS A 304 2.76 -10.66 -15.79
C HIS A 304 4.29 -10.68 -15.69
N TRP A 305 4.85 -10.27 -14.55
CA TRP A 305 6.31 -10.28 -14.34
C TRP A 305 6.95 -11.67 -14.46
N LEU A 306 6.26 -12.72 -13.98
CA LEU A 306 6.74 -14.10 -14.09
C LEU A 306 6.66 -14.67 -15.52
N LYS A 307 5.82 -14.09 -16.39
CA LYS A 307 5.69 -14.54 -17.78
C LYS A 307 6.64 -13.80 -18.71
N ASP A 308 6.81 -12.50 -18.49
CA ASP A 308 7.45 -11.59 -19.43
C ASP A 308 8.86 -11.15 -18.99
N ASN A 309 9.37 -11.69 -17.87
CA ASN A 309 10.73 -11.46 -17.36
C ASN A 309 11.13 -9.97 -17.31
N ILE A 310 10.34 -9.18 -16.58
CA ILE A 310 10.51 -7.73 -16.48
C ILE A 310 11.72 -7.38 -15.59
N ALA A 311 12.77 -6.80 -16.18
CA ALA A 311 14.01 -6.44 -15.48
C ALA A 311 13.79 -5.47 -14.30
N GLU A 312 12.91 -4.48 -14.44
CA GLU A 312 12.59 -3.54 -13.36
C GLU A 312 11.96 -4.24 -12.13
N ALA A 313 11.27 -5.36 -12.32
CA ALA A 313 10.68 -6.13 -11.22
C ALA A 313 11.76 -6.91 -10.44
N GLU A 314 12.82 -7.34 -11.13
CA GLU A 314 13.99 -7.98 -10.53
C GLU A 314 14.77 -6.98 -9.66
N GLU A 315 14.97 -5.76 -10.17
CA GLU A 315 15.61 -4.67 -9.43
C GLU A 315 14.81 -4.30 -8.18
N LEU A 316 13.48 -4.22 -8.31
CA LEU A 316 12.58 -4.03 -7.17
C LEU A 316 12.72 -5.14 -6.12
N TYR A 317 12.80 -6.40 -6.54
CA TYR A 317 13.06 -7.53 -5.63
C TYR A 317 14.39 -7.34 -4.88
N ASN A 318 15.47 -6.97 -5.59
CA ASN A 318 16.79 -6.76 -4.98
C ASN A 318 16.74 -5.67 -3.90
N TYR A 319 16.10 -4.53 -4.17
CA TYR A 319 15.93 -3.48 -3.16
C TYR A 319 15.20 -3.96 -1.91
N VAL A 320 14.08 -4.68 -2.07
CA VAL A 320 13.31 -5.20 -0.93
C VAL A 320 14.10 -6.29 -0.16
N ALA A 321 14.84 -7.13 -0.87
CA ALA A 321 15.69 -8.16 -0.27
C ALA A 321 16.84 -7.57 0.56
N GLU A 322 17.49 -6.52 0.06
CA GLU A 322 18.54 -5.81 0.80
C GLU A 322 17.98 -5.13 2.07
N ILE A 323 16.82 -4.45 1.96
CA ILE A 323 16.15 -3.85 3.13
C ILE A 323 15.82 -4.91 4.18
N PHE A 324 15.29 -6.07 3.75
CA PHE A 324 15.00 -7.18 4.65
C PHE A 324 16.26 -7.74 5.32
N ASN A 325 17.36 -7.87 4.58
CA ASN A 325 18.63 -8.33 5.12
C ASN A 325 19.13 -7.37 6.22
N VAL A 326 19.06 -6.05 6.01
CA VAL A 326 19.39 -5.06 7.04
C VAL A 326 18.45 -5.17 8.24
N TRP A 327 17.14 -5.28 8.01
CA TRP A 327 16.14 -5.48 9.08
C TRP A 327 16.43 -6.71 9.94
N SER A 328 16.85 -7.81 9.34
CA SER A 328 17.16 -9.04 10.06
C SER A 328 18.46 -8.97 10.89
N LYS A 329 19.37 -8.05 10.55
CA LYS A 329 20.71 -7.91 11.17
C LYS A 329 20.80 -6.76 12.18
N SER A 330 20.08 -5.67 11.95
CA SER A 330 20.09 -4.47 12.79
C SER A 330 19.52 -4.75 14.18
N GLN A 331 20.10 -4.13 15.20
CA GLN A 331 19.61 -4.22 16.58
C GLN A 331 18.41 -3.31 16.84
N TYR A 332 18.32 -2.19 16.11
CA TYR A 332 17.28 -1.18 16.28
C TYR A 332 16.09 -1.41 15.36
N PHE A 333 16.34 -1.78 14.09
CA PHE A 333 15.31 -1.75 13.07
C PHE A 333 14.12 -2.69 13.39
N LEU A 334 14.38 -3.95 13.75
CA LEU A 334 13.33 -4.89 14.17
C LEU A 334 12.56 -4.37 15.39
N LYS A 335 13.25 -3.76 16.36
CA LYS A 335 12.64 -3.25 17.58
C LYS A 335 11.74 -2.04 17.29
N GLU A 336 12.21 -1.09 16.49
CA GLU A 336 11.45 0.11 16.13
C GLU A 336 10.26 -0.21 15.24
N GLU A 337 10.34 -1.25 14.39
CA GLU A 337 9.17 -1.77 13.68
C GLU A 337 8.07 -2.21 14.66
N GLN A 338 8.42 -3.01 15.66
CA GLN A 338 7.46 -3.50 16.66
C GLN A 338 6.89 -2.35 17.52
N ASN A 339 7.73 -1.38 17.89
CA ASN A 339 7.28 -0.18 18.58
C ASN A 339 6.28 0.59 17.73
N PHE A 340 6.56 0.78 16.44
CA PHE A 340 5.69 1.50 15.52
C PHE A 340 4.33 0.82 15.33
N ILE A 341 4.31 -0.51 15.12
CA ILE A 341 3.07 -1.29 15.02
C ILE A 341 2.25 -1.14 16.30
N SER A 342 2.87 -1.28 17.47
CA SER A 342 2.17 -1.19 18.75
C SER A 342 1.67 0.23 19.06
N ALA A 343 2.44 1.26 18.72
CA ALA A 343 2.08 2.65 19.00
C ALA A 343 0.92 3.15 18.13
N ASN A 344 0.83 2.67 16.89
CA ASN A 344 -0.20 3.08 15.94
C ASN A 344 -1.36 2.07 15.83
N GLU A 345 -1.38 1.03 16.67
CA GLU A 345 -2.38 -0.05 16.65
C GLU A 345 -2.61 -0.64 15.24
N ILE A 346 -1.52 -0.85 14.49
CA ILE A 346 -1.60 -1.27 13.08
C ILE A 346 -2.01 -2.74 12.98
N ASP A 347 -3.06 -3.00 12.21
CA ASP A 347 -3.43 -4.34 11.76
C ASP A 347 -2.76 -4.63 10.41
N ASN A 348 -1.62 -5.31 10.44
CA ASN A 348 -0.88 -5.67 9.23
C ASN A 348 -1.71 -6.56 8.28
N MET A 349 -2.62 -7.39 8.80
CA MET A 349 -3.48 -8.22 7.96
C MET A 349 -4.52 -7.37 7.23
N ALA A 350 -5.06 -6.34 7.88
CA ALA A 350 -5.94 -5.38 7.21
C ALA A 350 -5.23 -4.62 6.08
N LEU A 351 -3.91 -4.43 6.18
CA LEU A 351 -3.10 -3.76 5.16
C LEU A 351 -2.67 -4.70 4.02
N ILE A 352 -2.71 -6.02 4.19
CA ILE A 352 -2.20 -6.96 3.17
C ILE A 352 -3.33 -7.72 2.47
N MET A 353 -4.47 -7.94 3.15
CA MET A 353 -5.57 -8.72 2.59
C MET A 353 -6.30 -7.95 1.48
N PRO A 354 -6.75 -8.64 0.40
CA PRO A 354 -7.54 -8.01 -0.65
C PRO A 354 -8.76 -7.31 -0.05
N THR A 355 -8.88 -5.99 -0.28
CA THR A 355 -10.02 -5.16 0.18
C THR A 355 -11.37 -5.70 -0.31
N ALA A 356 -11.38 -6.56 -1.33
CA ALA A 356 -12.55 -7.21 -1.91
C ALA A 356 -13.39 -8.04 -0.91
N THR A 357 -12.86 -8.43 0.25
CA THR A 357 -13.58 -9.21 1.27
C THR A 357 -14.04 -8.44 2.51
N ARG A 358 -13.91 -7.09 2.54
CA ARG A 358 -14.70 -6.28 3.49
C ARG A 358 -16.17 -6.10 3.08
N ARG A 359 -16.58 -6.66 1.94
CA ARG A 359 -17.94 -7.19 1.77
C ARG A 359 -18.04 -8.44 2.63
N THR A 360 -18.09 -8.28 3.96
CA THR A 360 -18.30 -9.41 4.87
C THR A 360 -19.55 -10.14 4.43
N ALA A 361 -19.38 -11.42 4.10
CA ALA A 361 -20.43 -12.35 3.74
C ALA A 361 -21.73 -12.01 4.46
N ALA A 362 -22.72 -11.58 3.68
CA ALA A 362 -24.11 -11.70 4.06
C ALA A 362 -24.32 -13.17 4.42
N VAL A 363 -24.47 -13.46 5.70
CA VAL A 363 -25.08 -14.72 6.12
C VAL A 363 -26.55 -14.53 5.78
N SER A 364 -26.90 -14.91 4.56
CA SER A 364 -28.27 -15.19 4.14
C SER A 364 -28.91 -16.11 5.16
N GLY A 365 -30.03 -15.67 5.74
CA GLY A 365 -30.77 -16.41 6.75
C GLY A 365 -31.42 -17.67 6.21
N ASP A 366 -31.54 -18.69 7.06
CA ASP A 366 -32.82 -19.26 7.49
C ASP A 366 -32.54 -20.36 8.53
N MET A 367 -32.83 -20.14 9.82
CA MET A 367 -33.09 -21.20 10.81
C MET A 367 -33.78 -20.60 12.05
N PRO A 368 -34.83 -21.24 12.59
CA PRO A 368 -35.70 -20.65 13.62
C PRO A 368 -35.09 -20.72 15.03
N ALA A 369 -35.59 -19.81 15.86
CA ALA A 369 -35.20 -19.56 17.24
C ALA A 369 -35.17 -20.80 18.14
N ALA A 370 -34.08 -20.93 18.91
CA ALA A 370 -34.08 -21.66 20.18
C ALA A 370 -33.22 -20.89 21.20
N GLY A 371 -33.85 -20.56 22.33
CA GLY A 371 -33.31 -19.67 23.35
C GLY A 371 -32.08 -20.22 24.09
N GLY A 372 -31.17 -19.31 24.43
CA GLY A 372 -30.05 -19.58 25.32
C GLY A 372 -29.38 -18.29 25.77
N LYS A 373 -29.46 -17.98 27.07
CA LYS A 373 -28.92 -16.78 27.72
C LYS A 373 -27.44 -16.54 27.36
N MET A 374 -27.17 -15.51 26.55
CA MET A 374 -25.81 -15.10 26.21
C MET A 374 -25.21 -14.29 27.37
N LYS A 375 -24.38 -14.97 28.17
CA LYS A 375 -23.57 -14.39 29.23
C LYS A 375 -22.56 -13.42 28.57
N LYS A 376 -22.74 -12.12 28.79
CA LYS A 376 -21.78 -11.05 28.48
C LYS A 376 -20.39 -11.45 29.01
N LYS A 377 -19.52 -11.99 28.15
CA LYS A 377 -18.10 -12.17 28.46
C LYS A 377 -17.34 -11.05 27.77
N LYS A 378 -17.25 -9.93 28.49
CA LYS A 378 -16.24 -8.89 28.30
C LYS A 378 -14.87 -9.59 28.37
N ARG A 379 -14.33 -9.99 27.21
CA ARG A 379 -13.02 -10.63 27.12
C ARG A 379 -11.98 -9.56 27.41
N ALA A 380 -11.48 -9.60 28.64
CA ALA A 380 -10.31 -8.86 29.07
C ALA A 380 -9.18 -9.04 28.04
N ARG A 381 -8.75 -7.90 27.50
CA ARG A 381 -7.64 -7.69 26.57
C ARG A 381 -6.35 -7.87 27.38
N ASP A 382 -6.05 -9.10 27.76
CA ASP A 382 -4.81 -9.45 28.46
C ASP A 382 -4.37 -10.85 28.05
N LYS A 383 -4.20 -11.02 26.73
CA LYS A 383 -3.56 -12.20 26.16
C LYS A 383 -2.11 -11.80 25.92
N LYS A 384 -1.22 -12.30 26.79
CA LYS A 384 0.24 -12.30 26.66
C LYS A 384 0.64 -12.32 25.18
N ARG A 385 1.14 -11.19 24.68
CA ARG A 385 1.53 -10.97 23.28
C ARG A 385 2.53 -12.04 22.87
N ASP A 386 2.18 -12.79 21.83
CA ASP A 386 2.97 -13.89 21.29
C ASP A 386 3.98 -13.27 20.31
N LYS A 387 5.21 -13.04 20.77
CA LYS A 387 6.26 -12.30 20.05
C LYS A 387 6.54 -12.88 18.66
N ASP A 388 6.34 -14.19 18.49
CA ASP A 388 6.54 -14.89 17.22
C ASP A 388 5.42 -14.55 16.20
N LYS A 389 4.18 -14.31 16.65
CA LYS A 389 3.08 -13.86 15.78
C LYS A 389 3.21 -12.40 15.34
N GLU A 390 3.82 -11.57 16.17
CA GLU A 390 4.08 -10.17 15.84
C GLU A 390 5.17 -10.06 14.76
N ILE A 391 6.23 -10.87 14.85
CA ILE A 391 7.26 -11.00 13.81
C ILE A 391 6.67 -11.56 12.50
N GLN A 392 5.77 -12.54 12.59
CA GLN A 392 5.05 -13.13 11.43
C GLN A 392 4.23 -12.11 10.63
N SER A 393 3.76 -11.06 11.30
CA SER A 393 2.92 -10.02 10.69
C SER A 393 3.72 -8.87 10.06
N SER A 394 5.06 -8.87 10.17
CA SER A 394 5.91 -7.78 9.65
C SER A 394 5.66 -7.51 8.17
N LEU A 395 5.55 -6.22 7.81
CA LEU A 395 5.45 -5.81 6.41
C LEU A 395 6.74 -6.10 5.62
N MET A 396 7.90 -6.15 6.29
CA MET A 396 9.17 -6.52 5.64
C MET A 396 9.10 -7.95 5.10
N VAL A 397 8.64 -8.87 5.96
CA VAL A 397 8.45 -10.28 5.61
C VAL A 397 7.38 -10.43 4.54
N ALA A 398 6.24 -9.74 4.69
CA ALA A 398 5.12 -9.84 3.75
C ALA A 398 5.50 -9.35 2.35
N CYS A 399 6.12 -8.17 2.24
CA CYS A 399 6.55 -7.61 0.96
C CYS A 399 7.58 -8.51 0.25
N LEU A 400 8.59 -8.99 0.98
CA LEU A 400 9.59 -9.89 0.43
C LEU A 400 8.98 -11.23 -0.03
N LYS A 401 8.10 -11.85 0.77
CA LYS A 401 7.39 -13.07 0.36
C LYS A 401 6.55 -12.85 -0.90
N ARG A 402 6.00 -11.64 -1.11
CA ARG A 402 5.27 -11.32 -2.34
C ARG A 402 6.19 -11.22 -3.57
N LEU A 403 7.40 -10.74 -3.41
CA LEU A 403 8.39 -10.63 -4.49
C LEU A 403 9.25 -11.89 -4.69
N LEU A 404 9.26 -12.83 -3.73
CA LEU A 404 10.11 -14.02 -3.77
C LEU A 404 9.97 -14.87 -5.05
N PRO A 405 8.77 -15.09 -5.64
CA PRO A 405 8.66 -15.79 -6.92
C PRO A 405 9.44 -15.09 -8.05
N VAL A 406 9.44 -13.75 -8.07
CA VAL A 406 10.19 -12.95 -9.06
C VAL A 406 11.69 -13.18 -8.87
N GLY A 407 12.17 -13.12 -7.62
CA GLY A 407 13.57 -13.37 -7.31
C GLY A 407 14.03 -14.80 -7.62
N LEU A 408 13.17 -15.81 -7.43
CA LEU A 408 13.48 -17.20 -7.78
C LEU A 408 13.51 -17.44 -9.29
N ASN A 409 12.70 -16.69 -10.05
CA ASN A 409 12.65 -16.76 -11.52
C ASN A 409 13.98 -16.32 -12.18
N LEU A 410 14.87 -15.64 -11.44
CA LEU A 410 16.22 -15.26 -11.87
C LEU A 410 17.19 -16.45 -12.05
N PHE A 411 16.85 -17.60 -11.49
CA PHE A 411 17.74 -18.75 -11.42
C PHE A 411 17.19 -19.90 -12.26
N ALA A 412 18.06 -20.55 -13.04
CA ALA A 412 17.74 -21.79 -13.72
C ALA A 412 17.50 -22.92 -12.70
N GLY A 413 16.85 -24.02 -13.09
CA GLY A 413 16.48 -25.10 -12.15
C GLY A 413 17.67 -25.65 -11.34
N LYS A 414 18.84 -25.83 -11.96
CA LYS A 414 20.08 -26.24 -11.26
C LYS A 414 20.56 -25.21 -10.24
N GLU A 415 20.44 -23.92 -10.55
CA GLU A 415 20.83 -22.83 -9.66
C GLU A 415 19.85 -22.69 -8.50
N GLN A 416 18.55 -22.91 -8.73
CA GLN A 416 17.54 -22.94 -7.67
C GLN A 416 17.78 -24.08 -6.66
N GLU A 417 18.18 -25.27 -7.14
CA GLU A 417 18.61 -26.37 -6.28
C GLU A 417 19.84 -25.99 -5.45
N LEU A 418 20.83 -25.35 -6.09
CA LEU A 418 22.05 -24.89 -5.41
C LEU A 418 21.74 -23.82 -4.35
N VAL A 419 20.79 -22.93 -4.59
CA VAL A 419 20.26 -21.98 -3.60
C VAL A 419 19.72 -22.71 -2.37
N GLN A 420 18.95 -23.79 -2.55
CA GLN A 420 18.43 -24.59 -1.41
C GLN A 420 19.57 -25.26 -0.64
N HIS A 421 20.57 -25.82 -1.32
CA HIS A 421 21.73 -26.40 -0.66
C HIS A 421 22.53 -25.37 0.14
N CYS A 422 22.72 -24.16 -0.39
CA CYS A 422 23.37 -23.06 0.33
C CYS A 422 22.56 -22.66 1.57
N LYS A 423 21.23 -22.57 1.43
CA LYS A 423 20.31 -22.29 2.56
C LYS A 423 20.44 -23.35 3.67
N ASP A 424 20.46 -24.64 3.32
CA ASP A 424 20.60 -25.72 4.31
C ASP A 424 21.95 -25.67 5.04
N ARG A 425 23.00 -25.19 4.39
CA ARG A 425 24.30 -24.95 5.04
C ARG A 425 24.27 -23.79 6.02
N TYR A 426 23.55 -22.71 5.69
CA TYR A 426 23.29 -21.64 6.67
C TYR A 426 22.49 -22.14 7.88
N LEU A 427 21.50 -23.03 7.68
CA LEU A 427 20.77 -23.67 8.78
C LEU A 427 21.69 -24.50 9.70
N LYS A 428 22.74 -25.09 9.13
CA LYS A 428 23.80 -25.80 9.85
C LYS A 428 24.86 -24.87 10.47
N LYS A 429 24.66 -23.55 10.42
CA LYS A 429 25.56 -22.51 10.96
C LYS A 429 26.97 -22.54 10.35
N MET A 430 27.10 -22.92 9.08
CA MET A 430 28.37 -22.80 8.35
C MET A 430 28.76 -21.34 8.14
N GLN A 431 30.06 -21.05 8.08
CA GLN A 431 30.54 -19.69 7.85
C GLN A 431 30.31 -19.25 6.40
N GLU A 432 30.12 -17.95 6.19
CA GLU A 432 29.76 -17.42 4.87
C GLU A 432 30.79 -17.77 3.77
N TYR A 433 32.09 -17.71 4.08
CA TYR A 433 33.14 -18.05 3.12
C TYR A 433 33.07 -19.51 2.65
N GLU A 434 32.67 -20.44 3.53
CA GLU A 434 32.53 -21.87 3.21
C GLU A 434 31.35 -22.12 2.28
N VAL A 435 30.26 -21.35 2.45
CA VAL A 435 29.07 -21.43 1.59
C VAL A 435 29.38 -20.88 0.20
N ILE A 436 30.14 -19.79 0.11
CA ILE A 436 30.60 -19.21 -1.17
C ILE A 436 31.50 -20.21 -1.90
N GLU A 437 32.48 -20.80 -1.22
CA GLU A 437 33.39 -21.80 -1.80
C GLU A 437 32.62 -23.03 -2.29
N PHE A 438 31.63 -23.49 -1.52
CA PHE A 438 30.74 -24.57 -1.91
C PHE A 438 29.96 -24.25 -3.20
N ALA A 439 29.33 -23.07 -3.28
CA ALA A 439 28.58 -22.66 -4.45
C ALA A 439 29.48 -22.55 -5.70
N HIS A 440 30.68 -21.97 -5.56
CA HIS A 440 31.67 -21.89 -6.63
C HIS A 440 32.10 -23.27 -7.12
N THR A 441 32.33 -24.21 -6.20
CA THR A 441 32.70 -25.60 -6.54
C THR A 441 31.57 -26.33 -7.27
N GLN A 442 30.32 -26.16 -6.86
CA GLN A 442 29.17 -26.82 -7.49
C GLN A 442 28.84 -26.29 -8.89
N LEU A 443 29.06 -24.99 -9.13
CA LEU A 443 28.86 -24.42 -10.48
C LEU A 443 29.97 -24.81 -11.46
N THR A 444 31.18 -25.11 -10.97
CA THR A 444 32.34 -25.48 -11.82
C THR A 444 32.48 -26.98 -12.05
N LEU A 445 31.76 -27.82 -11.31
CA LEU A 445 31.73 -29.26 -11.52
C LEU A 445 30.96 -29.61 -12.83
N PRO A 446 31.55 -30.39 -13.75
CA PRO A 446 30.86 -30.84 -14.95
C PRO A 446 29.67 -31.73 -14.60
N ASP A 447 28.54 -31.59 -15.34
CA ASP A 447 27.31 -32.33 -15.12
C ASP A 447 27.57 -33.84 -15.07
N LYS A 448 27.60 -34.41 -13.87
CA LYS A 448 27.51 -35.86 -13.68
C LYS A 448 26.02 -36.22 -13.66
N LEU A 449 25.49 -36.54 -14.83
CA LEU A 449 24.25 -37.31 -14.91
C LEU A 449 24.57 -38.72 -14.40
N ASP A 450 24.21 -39.01 -13.15
CA ASP A 450 24.30 -40.36 -12.61
C ASP A 450 23.18 -41.21 -13.25
N PRO A 451 23.51 -42.24 -14.06
CA PRO A 451 22.52 -43.07 -14.73
C PRO A 451 21.65 -43.90 -13.76
N ALA A 452 22.02 -43.97 -12.48
CA ALA A 452 21.30 -44.70 -11.44
C ALA A 452 20.32 -43.85 -10.61
N ASP A 453 20.24 -42.53 -10.85
CA ASP A 453 19.34 -41.64 -10.11
C ASP A 453 17.89 -41.73 -10.61
N GLU A 454 16.95 -42.11 -9.73
CA GLU A 454 15.50 -42.17 -10.01
C GLU A 454 14.92 -40.79 -10.41
N MET A 455 15.60 -39.69 -10.05
CA MET A 455 15.24 -38.31 -10.41
C MET A 455 16.07 -37.74 -11.57
N SER A 456 16.81 -38.58 -12.31
CA SER A 456 17.62 -38.18 -13.47
C SER A 456 16.82 -37.46 -14.57
N TRP A 457 15.54 -37.79 -14.72
CA TRP A 457 14.65 -37.11 -15.67
C TRP A 457 14.32 -35.67 -15.26
N GLN A 458 14.28 -35.36 -13.94
CA GLN A 458 14.11 -33.99 -13.42
C GLN A 458 15.35 -33.15 -13.68
N HIS A 459 16.53 -33.68 -13.35
CA HIS A 459 17.81 -33.03 -13.64
C HIS A 459 17.98 -32.75 -15.15
N TYR A 460 17.57 -33.68 -16.02
CA TYR A 460 17.56 -33.48 -17.46
C TYR A 460 16.57 -32.39 -17.91
N LEU A 461 15.38 -32.32 -17.30
CA LEU A 461 14.36 -31.30 -17.59
C LEU A 461 14.80 -29.91 -17.17
N TYR A 462 15.34 -29.76 -15.95
CA TYR A 462 15.87 -28.49 -15.44
C TYR A 462 17.11 -28.02 -16.23
N SER A 463 17.96 -28.96 -16.69
CA SER A 463 19.06 -28.67 -17.63
C SER A 463 18.55 -28.20 -19.02
N LYS A 464 17.38 -28.67 -19.47
CA LYS A 464 16.78 -28.26 -20.76
C LYS A 464 15.96 -26.98 -20.68
N LEU A 465 15.36 -26.67 -19.53
CA LEU A 465 14.55 -25.46 -19.32
C LEU A 465 15.43 -24.18 -19.36
N GLY A 466 16.65 -24.21 -18.82
CA GLY A 466 17.60 -23.09 -18.91
C GLY A 466 18.26 -22.91 -20.28
N LYS A 467 18.38 -23.99 -21.08
CA LYS A 467 19.07 -23.95 -22.38
C LYS A 467 18.39 -23.09 -23.45
N LYS A 468 17.10 -22.74 -23.31
CA LYS A 468 16.42 -21.89 -24.31
C LYS A 468 16.87 -20.43 -24.25
N GLU A 469 17.22 -19.93 -23.07
CA GLU A 469 17.77 -18.56 -22.92
C GLU A 469 19.27 -18.54 -23.22
N ASP A 470 20.02 -19.59 -22.85
CA ASP A 470 21.45 -19.70 -23.17
C ASP A 470 21.75 -19.67 -24.67
N ILE A 471 20.86 -20.22 -25.53
CA ILE A 471 21.06 -20.20 -26.99
C ILE A 471 20.89 -18.80 -27.58
N VAL A 472 19.91 -18.03 -27.10
CA VAL A 472 19.68 -16.63 -27.55
C VAL A 472 20.77 -15.71 -27.01
N VAL A 473 21.23 -15.98 -25.79
CA VAL A 473 22.33 -15.25 -25.16
C VAL A 473 23.68 -15.62 -25.78
N GLN A 474 23.93 -16.87 -26.19
CA GLN A 474 25.15 -17.28 -26.89
C GLN A 474 25.34 -16.60 -28.25
N GLU A 475 24.27 -16.40 -29.03
CA GLU A 475 24.36 -15.64 -30.30
C GLU A 475 24.64 -14.14 -30.08
N SER A 476 24.26 -13.59 -28.92
CA SER A 476 24.60 -12.21 -28.54
C SER A 476 26.00 -12.08 -27.88
N ILE A 477 26.54 -13.15 -27.29
CA ILE A 477 27.84 -13.21 -26.59
C ILE A 477 29.02 -13.19 -27.55
N GLU A 478 28.89 -13.72 -28.78
CA GLU A 478 29.96 -13.63 -29.78
C GLU A 478 30.33 -12.17 -30.15
N LYS A 479 29.56 -11.18 -29.67
CA LYS A 479 29.79 -9.75 -29.89
C LYS A 479 30.26 -8.96 -28.65
N SER A 480 30.41 -9.56 -27.46
CA SER A 480 30.83 -8.83 -26.25
C SER A 480 31.98 -9.49 -25.50
N ASP A 481 33.15 -8.84 -25.52
CA ASP A 481 34.41 -9.18 -24.84
C ASP A 481 34.33 -9.11 -23.28
N LYS A 482 33.45 -9.88 -22.63
CA LYS A 482 33.49 -10.07 -21.17
C LYS A 482 34.03 -11.47 -20.82
N LYS A 483 35.17 -11.52 -20.12
CA LYS A 483 35.84 -12.76 -19.70
C LYS A 483 34.89 -13.66 -18.86
N PRO A 484 34.91 -14.99 -19.07
CA PRO A 484 33.98 -15.93 -18.42
C PRO A 484 34.14 -16.08 -16.89
N GLY A 485 35.30 -15.70 -16.31
CA GLY A 485 35.56 -15.78 -14.87
C GLY A 485 34.66 -14.89 -14.01
N ASN A 486 34.38 -13.65 -14.46
CA ASN A 486 33.53 -12.72 -13.70
C ASN A 486 32.06 -13.18 -13.62
N LYS A 487 31.58 -13.93 -14.61
CA LYS A 487 30.17 -14.33 -14.71
C LYS A 487 29.83 -15.45 -13.70
N ILE A 488 30.79 -16.32 -13.40
CA ILE A 488 30.63 -17.38 -12.40
C ILE A 488 30.61 -16.77 -11.00
N GLU A 489 31.54 -15.87 -10.69
CA GLU A 489 31.57 -15.17 -9.39
C GLU A 489 30.27 -14.39 -9.14
N GLU A 490 29.78 -13.63 -10.12
CA GLU A 490 28.51 -12.89 -10.02
C GLU A 490 27.31 -13.83 -9.80
N THR A 491 27.34 -15.04 -10.38
CA THR A 491 26.29 -16.04 -10.19
C THR A 491 26.37 -16.67 -8.80
N VAL A 492 27.57 -16.96 -8.29
CA VAL A 492 27.79 -17.40 -6.91
C VAL A 492 27.26 -16.38 -5.91
N GLU A 493 27.58 -15.10 -6.11
CA GLU A 493 27.10 -14.01 -5.25
C GLU A 493 25.57 -13.93 -5.21
N ARG A 494 24.91 -14.01 -6.37
CA ARG A 494 23.44 -14.02 -6.46
C ARG A 494 22.81 -15.23 -5.76
N ILE A 495 23.37 -16.44 -5.95
CA ILE A 495 22.90 -17.67 -5.30
C ILE A 495 23.03 -17.55 -3.78
N VAL A 496 24.18 -17.08 -3.29
CA VAL A 496 24.45 -16.91 -1.87
C VAL A 496 23.54 -15.84 -1.26
N ALA A 497 23.31 -14.72 -1.96
CA ALA A 497 22.39 -13.68 -1.53
C ALA A 497 20.95 -14.20 -1.40
N MET A 498 20.45 -14.94 -2.40
CA MET A 498 19.13 -15.57 -2.33
C MET A 498 19.05 -16.60 -1.21
N ALA A 499 20.09 -17.41 -1.01
CA ALA A 499 20.15 -18.39 0.07
C ALA A 499 20.08 -17.73 1.46
N LYS A 500 20.74 -16.58 1.64
CA LYS A 500 20.64 -15.78 2.88
C LYS A 500 19.24 -15.24 3.10
N VAL A 501 18.58 -14.76 2.05
CA VAL A 501 17.18 -14.29 2.11
C VAL A 501 16.26 -15.43 2.56
N LEU A 502 16.36 -16.60 1.93
CA LEU A 502 15.57 -17.77 2.30
C LEU A 502 15.87 -18.27 3.71
N TYR A 503 17.14 -18.23 4.14
CA TYR A 503 17.54 -18.54 5.49
C TYR A 503 16.92 -17.55 6.51
N GLY A 504 16.97 -16.24 6.22
CA GLY A 504 16.36 -15.21 7.07
C GLY A 504 14.83 -15.36 7.16
N LEU A 505 14.18 -15.72 6.05
CA LEU A 505 12.75 -16.04 6.01
C LEU A 505 12.41 -17.34 6.76
N HIS A 506 13.35 -18.27 6.92
CA HIS A 506 13.16 -19.49 7.70
C HIS A 506 13.39 -19.26 9.20
N MET A 507 14.36 -18.41 9.54
CA MET A 507 14.65 -18.03 10.92
C MET A 507 13.61 -17.08 11.51
N THR A 508 12.90 -16.34 10.66
CA THR A 508 11.65 -15.68 11.06
C THR A 508 10.54 -16.74 11.08
N PRO A 509 9.94 -17.05 12.24
CA PRO A 509 9.06 -18.20 12.37
C PRO A 509 7.92 -18.13 11.33
N SER A 510 7.84 -19.12 10.45
CA SER A 510 6.72 -19.28 9.51
C SER A 510 5.44 -19.64 10.25
N VAL A 511 4.29 -19.16 9.74
CA VAL A 511 2.95 -19.57 10.18
C VAL A 511 2.79 -21.08 10.16
#